data_AF-A0A7C9KNZ1-F1
#
_entry.id   AF-A0A7C9KNZ1-F1
#
_cell.length_a   1.000
_cell.length_b   1.000
_cell.length_c   1.000
_cell.angle_alpha   90.00
_cell.angle_beta   90.00
_cell.angle_gamma   90.00
#
_symmetry.space_group_name_H-M   'P 1'
#
loop_
_entity.id
_entity.type
_entity.pdbx_description
1 polymer ?
#
loop_
_entity_poly.entity_id
_entity_poly.type
_entity_poly.pdbx_seq_one_letter_code
_entity_poly.pdbx_strand_id
1 'polypeptide(L)'
;MRIELIDLEYGVEPGRPTLQIEHLIIEPSQPTAIIGPNGSGKTTLLRLLHGLIKPRSGQTLGLAPSRTAMVFQQSRLLRMTCRHQLMLAGWLAGRSIGQLGQTADDWLDRVGLLQTARQRATTLSGGQQQRLAIAQALLSQPKLLLLDEPTASLDIQQTPLMESLFQDFSRQTADGEQSSLIFTSHDHSQVRRLARREIRLAQGRIVSDRLL
;
A
#
# COMPACT_ATOMS: atom_id res chain seq x y z
N MET A 1 16.46 -1.86 -2.15
CA MET A 1 15.65 -2.64 -1.18
C MET A 1 15.14 -3.98 -1.75
N ARG A 2 15.78 -5.10 -1.44
CA ARG A 2 15.32 -6.46 -1.77
C ARG A 2 14.69 -7.11 -0.54
N ILE A 3 13.48 -7.66 -0.66
CA ILE A 3 12.77 -8.43 0.36
C ILE A 3 12.72 -9.88 -0.09
N GLU A 4 12.99 -10.80 0.81
CA GLU A 4 12.97 -12.23 0.53
C GLU A 4 12.21 -12.98 1.63
N LEU A 5 11.26 -13.82 1.22
CA LEU A 5 10.49 -14.71 2.08
C LEU A 5 10.95 -16.14 1.78
N ILE A 6 11.31 -16.89 2.82
CA ILE A 6 11.87 -18.24 2.71
C ILE A 6 11.12 -19.16 3.67
N ASP A 7 10.56 -20.25 3.15
CA ASP A 7 9.85 -21.31 3.88
C ASP A 7 8.85 -20.79 4.91
N LEU A 8 8.10 -19.76 4.50
CA LEU A 8 7.27 -18.95 5.37
C LEU A 8 5.91 -19.63 5.58
N GLU A 9 5.57 -19.89 6.83
CA GLU A 9 4.22 -20.27 7.23
C GLU A 9 3.60 -19.21 8.14
N TYR A 10 2.33 -18.88 7.90
CA TYR A 10 1.53 -18.08 8.81
C TYR A 10 0.11 -18.65 8.90
N GLY A 11 -0.44 -18.72 10.11
CA GLY A 11 -1.84 -19.11 10.35
C GLY A 11 -2.29 -18.66 11.73
N VAL A 12 -3.54 -18.20 11.84
CA VAL A 12 -4.13 -17.78 13.12
C VAL A 12 -4.29 -18.98 14.05
N GLU A 13 -4.77 -20.10 13.51
CA GLU A 13 -4.93 -21.36 14.23
C GLU A 13 -3.74 -22.30 14.00
N PRO A 14 -3.32 -23.09 15.00
CA PRO A 14 -2.40 -24.20 14.81
C PRO A 14 -2.98 -25.22 13.79
N GLY A 15 -2.17 -25.67 12.84
CA GLY A 15 -2.56 -26.71 11.86
C GLY A 15 -3.42 -26.23 10.67
N ARG A 16 -3.80 -24.94 10.60
CA ARG A 16 -4.47 -24.34 9.45
C ARG A 16 -3.72 -23.10 8.96
N PRO A 17 -2.71 -23.28 8.09
CA PRO A 17 -1.93 -22.17 7.59
C PRO A 17 -2.77 -21.33 6.62
N THR A 18 -2.81 -20.02 6.89
CA THR A 18 -3.40 -19.01 6.01
C THR A 18 -2.48 -18.67 4.85
N LEU A 19 -1.17 -18.77 5.07
CA LEU A 19 -0.13 -18.60 4.06
C LEU A 19 0.95 -19.67 4.21
N GLN A 20 1.39 -20.20 3.08
CA GLN A 20 2.54 -21.08 2.92
C GLN A 20 3.31 -20.61 1.68
N ILE A 21 4.45 -19.98 1.89
CA ILE A 21 5.27 -19.40 0.84
C ILE A 21 6.64 -20.08 0.90
N GLU A 22 6.91 -21.00 -0.03
CA GLU A 22 8.21 -21.67 -0.13
C GLU A 22 9.32 -20.65 -0.40
N HIS A 23 9.13 -19.81 -1.41
CA HIS A 23 10.07 -18.76 -1.74
C HIS A 23 9.38 -17.60 -2.45
N LEU A 24 9.71 -16.37 -2.07
CA LEU A 24 9.32 -15.17 -2.80
C LEU A 24 10.38 -14.09 -2.67
N ILE A 25 10.87 -13.60 -3.80
CA ILE A 25 11.75 -12.43 -3.86
C ILE A 25 10.99 -11.23 -4.43
N ILE A 26 11.08 -10.11 -3.72
CA ILE A 26 10.59 -8.81 -4.15
C ILE A 26 11.79 -7.88 -4.23
N GLU A 27 12.11 -7.43 -5.43
CA GLU A 27 13.18 -6.47 -5.67
C GLU A 27 12.58 -5.06 -5.85
N PRO A 28 13.39 -3.98 -5.75
CA PRO A 28 12.96 -2.66 -6.20
C PRO A 28 12.68 -2.78 -7.69
N SER A 29 11.40 -2.76 -8.05
CA SER A 29 10.99 -3.07 -9.40
C SER A 29 9.77 -2.26 -9.78
N GLN A 30 9.40 -2.46 -11.04
CA GLN A 30 8.14 -2.01 -11.59
C GLN A 30 6.93 -2.52 -10.75
N PRO A 31 5.77 -1.85 -10.83
CA PRO A 31 4.60 -2.18 -10.01
C PRO A 31 4.22 -3.66 -10.09
N THR A 32 4.03 -4.29 -8.93
CA THR A 32 3.67 -5.70 -8.81
C THR A 32 2.22 -5.83 -8.34
N ALA A 33 1.40 -6.59 -9.08
CA ALA A 33 0.06 -6.94 -8.67
C ALA A 33 0.05 -8.32 -7.98
N ILE A 34 -0.60 -8.40 -6.82
CA ILE A 34 -0.96 -9.66 -6.18
C ILE A 34 -2.44 -9.93 -6.45
N ILE A 35 -2.71 -10.97 -7.24
CA ILE A 35 -4.07 -11.36 -7.62
C ILE A 35 -4.45 -12.71 -7.02
N GLY A 36 -5.74 -12.96 -6.86
CA GLY A 36 -6.23 -14.22 -6.31
C GLY A 36 -7.64 -14.10 -5.74
N PRO A 37 -8.35 -15.22 -5.52
CA PRO A 37 -9.70 -15.21 -4.97
C PRO A 37 -9.75 -14.60 -3.56
N ASN A 38 -10.94 -14.28 -3.08
CA ASN A 38 -11.13 -13.87 -1.69
C ASN A 38 -10.69 -14.98 -0.73
N GLY A 39 -10.02 -14.61 0.37
CA GLY A 39 -9.46 -15.57 1.31
C GLY A 39 -8.18 -16.28 0.86
N SER A 40 -7.60 -15.94 -0.30
CA SER A 40 -6.32 -16.52 -0.77
C SER A 40 -5.10 -16.13 0.08
N GLY A 41 -5.20 -15.10 0.93
CA GLY A 41 -4.10 -14.63 1.78
C GLY A 41 -3.43 -13.33 1.32
N LYS A 42 -3.98 -12.62 0.32
CA LYS A 42 -3.39 -11.38 -0.25
C LYS A 42 -3.08 -10.30 0.80
N THR A 43 -4.09 -9.91 1.59
CA THR A 43 -3.94 -8.94 2.68
C THR A 43 -2.93 -9.43 3.73
N THR A 44 -2.93 -10.72 4.03
CA THR A 44 -1.99 -11.34 4.97
C THR A 44 -0.56 -11.23 4.45
N LEU A 45 -0.34 -11.44 3.14
CA LEU A 45 0.97 -11.32 2.50
C LEU A 45 1.45 -9.87 2.55
N LEU A 46 0.59 -8.89 2.24
CA LEU A 46 0.94 -7.47 2.40
C LEU A 46 1.33 -7.13 3.85
N ARG A 47 0.60 -7.63 4.85
CA ARG A 47 0.93 -7.39 6.27
C ARG A 47 2.26 -8.02 6.67
N LEU A 48 2.63 -9.18 6.12
CA LEU A 48 3.95 -9.78 6.31
C LEU A 48 5.05 -8.93 5.67
N LEU A 49 4.83 -8.47 4.43
CA LEU A 49 5.77 -7.59 3.71
C LEU A 49 5.95 -6.23 4.38
N HIS A 50 4.93 -5.73 5.08
CA HIS A 50 5.09 -4.56 5.95
C HIS A 50 5.82 -4.88 7.25
N GLY A 51 5.73 -6.11 7.75
CA GLY A 51 6.16 -6.48 9.09
C GLY A 51 5.13 -6.18 10.20
N LEU A 52 3.85 -5.97 9.85
CA LEU A 52 2.76 -5.84 10.84
C LEU A 52 2.44 -7.16 11.53
N ILE A 53 2.71 -8.27 10.86
CA ILE A 53 2.60 -9.61 11.40
C ILE A 53 3.91 -10.34 11.18
N LYS A 54 4.25 -11.25 12.10
CA LYS A 54 5.43 -12.11 11.99
C LYS A 54 4.99 -13.49 11.51
N PRO A 55 5.80 -14.19 10.72
CA PRO A 55 5.51 -15.57 10.36
C PRO A 55 5.62 -16.47 11.59
N ARG A 56 4.95 -17.63 11.54
CA ARG A 56 5.06 -18.70 12.55
C ARG A 56 6.36 -19.48 12.39
N SER A 57 6.76 -19.73 11.15
CA SER A 57 8.02 -20.36 10.77
C SER A 57 8.57 -19.76 9.48
N GLY A 58 9.83 -20.05 9.15
CA GLY A 58 10.52 -19.46 8.01
C GLY A 58 11.17 -18.13 8.35
N GLN A 59 11.63 -17.43 7.32
CA GLN A 59 12.40 -16.20 7.45
C GLN A 59 11.87 -15.10 6.54
N THR A 60 11.99 -13.86 7.03
CA THR A 60 11.80 -12.64 6.24
C THR A 60 13.08 -11.82 6.27
N LEU A 61 13.68 -11.61 5.11
CA LEU A 61 14.92 -10.84 4.95
C LEU A 61 14.62 -9.51 4.26
N GLY A 62 15.32 -8.45 4.65
CA GLY A 62 15.24 -7.14 3.99
C GLY A 62 14.00 -6.30 4.27
N LEU A 63 13.14 -6.73 5.22
CA LEU A 63 12.01 -5.91 5.68
C LEU A 63 12.50 -4.60 6.30
N ALA A 64 11.89 -3.48 5.90
CA ALA A 64 12.19 -2.16 6.43
C ALA A 64 10.88 -1.42 6.79
N PRO A 65 10.21 -1.77 7.91
CA PRO A 65 8.91 -1.20 8.26
C PRO A 65 8.88 0.34 8.32
N SER A 66 10.00 0.97 8.71
CA SER A 66 10.14 2.45 8.74
C SER A 66 10.20 3.10 7.36
N ARG A 67 10.44 2.33 6.30
CA ARG A 67 10.49 2.77 4.90
C ARG A 67 9.35 2.18 4.07
N THR A 68 8.37 1.56 4.72
CA THR A 68 7.20 0.96 4.08
C THR A 68 5.94 1.69 4.52
N ALA A 69 5.06 2.02 3.57
CA ALA A 69 3.72 2.48 3.87
C ALA A 69 2.70 1.47 3.37
N MET A 70 1.61 1.28 4.13
CA MET A 70 0.50 0.43 3.73
C MET A 70 -0.82 1.20 3.76
N VAL A 71 -1.57 1.11 2.66
CA VAL A 71 -2.96 1.56 2.57
C VAL A 71 -3.85 0.33 2.69
N PHE A 72 -4.68 0.31 3.73
CA PHE A 72 -5.62 -0.78 3.97
C PHE A 72 -6.89 -0.62 3.12
N GLN A 73 -7.54 -1.73 2.80
CA GLN A 73 -8.83 -1.75 2.11
C GLN A 73 -9.90 -0.95 2.87
N GLN A 74 -9.90 -1.06 4.20
CA GLN A 74 -10.71 -0.23 5.10
C GLN A 74 -9.81 0.80 5.77
N SER A 75 -9.95 2.05 5.35
CA SER A 75 -9.18 3.18 5.88
C SER A 75 -9.39 3.35 7.38
N ARG A 76 -8.29 3.30 8.14
CA ARG A 76 -8.26 3.51 9.59
C ARG A 76 -7.78 4.94 9.86
N LEU A 77 -8.72 5.89 9.90
CA LEU A 77 -8.41 7.30 10.11
C LEU A 77 -8.56 7.71 11.58
N LEU A 78 -7.74 8.66 11.99
CA LEU A 78 -7.78 9.27 13.32
C LEU A 78 -8.93 10.26 13.43
N ARG A 79 -9.41 10.49 14.67
CA ARG A 79 -10.50 11.43 14.97
C ARG A 79 -10.04 12.89 14.96
N MET A 80 -9.43 13.32 13.85
CA MET A 80 -8.99 14.69 13.60
C MET A 80 -9.43 15.16 12.21
N THR A 81 -9.15 16.42 11.87
CA THR A 81 -9.49 16.94 10.54
C THR A 81 -8.57 16.37 9.46
N CYS A 82 -9.02 16.34 8.20
CA CYS A 82 -8.22 15.88 7.06
C CYS A 82 -6.85 16.56 6.99
N ARG A 83 -6.82 17.89 7.15
CA ARG A 83 -5.59 18.69 7.14
C ARG A 83 -4.62 18.30 8.24
N HIS A 84 -5.10 18.23 9.49
CA HIS A 84 -4.27 17.82 10.63
C HIS A 84 -3.69 16.41 10.49
N GLN A 85 -4.39 15.45 9.86
CA GLN A 85 -3.82 14.13 9.61
C GLN A 85 -2.62 14.20 8.65
N LEU A 86 -2.73 14.99 7.58
CA LEU A 86 -1.62 15.16 6.65
C LEU A 86 -0.47 15.96 7.27
N MET A 87 -0.78 16.95 8.11
CA MET A 87 0.27 17.62 8.91
C MET A 87 1.00 16.63 9.82
N LEU A 88 0.29 15.73 10.49
CA LEU A 88 0.88 14.69 11.33
C LEU A 88 1.75 13.73 10.50
N ALA A 89 1.26 13.26 9.35
CA ALA A 89 2.02 12.41 8.44
C ALA A 89 3.28 13.11 7.94
N GLY A 90 3.19 14.39 7.56
CA GLY A 90 4.34 15.19 7.16
C GLY A 90 5.36 15.38 8.29
N TRP A 91 4.89 15.63 9.51
CA TRP A 91 5.76 15.75 10.68
C TRP A 91 6.51 14.45 10.98
N LEU A 92 5.81 13.31 10.95
CA LEU A 92 6.41 11.98 11.09
C LEU A 92 7.41 11.66 9.97
N ALA A 93 7.21 12.21 8.78
CA ALA A 93 8.13 12.13 7.65
C ALA A 93 9.30 13.11 7.74
N GLY A 94 9.46 13.84 8.84
CA GLY A 94 10.57 14.77 9.07
C GLY A 94 10.42 16.12 8.37
N ARG A 95 9.22 16.51 7.92
CA ARG A 95 8.98 17.84 7.33
C ARG A 95 9.07 18.93 8.41
N SER A 96 9.56 20.11 8.01
CA SER A 96 9.64 21.25 8.90
C SER A 96 8.25 21.74 9.33
N ILE A 97 8.10 22.14 10.60
CA ILE A 97 6.82 22.57 11.19
C ILE A 97 6.18 23.70 10.37
N GLY A 98 6.98 24.66 9.90
CA GLY A 98 6.50 25.80 9.10
C GLY A 98 5.90 25.40 7.74
N GLN A 99 6.26 24.24 7.20
CA GLN A 99 5.79 23.76 5.89
C GLN A 99 4.62 22.78 6.00
N LEU A 100 4.30 22.27 7.19
CA LEU A 100 3.28 21.22 7.36
C LEU A 100 1.91 21.64 6.84
N GLY A 101 1.51 22.88 7.11
CA GLY A 101 0.22 23.41 6.68
C GLY A 101 0.10 23.42 5.17
N GLN A 102 1.06 24.05 4.48
CA GLN A 102 1.07 24.13 3.02
C GLN A 102 1.16 22.73 2.39
N THR A 103 2.06 21.89 2.91
CA THR A 103 2.21 20.51 2.42
C THR A 103 0.92 19.72 2.54
N ALA A 104 0.19 19.88 3.66
CA ALA A 104 -1.10 19.22 3.84
C ALA A 104 -2.14 19.72 2.84
N ASP A 105 -2.22 21.03 2.61
CA ASP A 105 -3.17 21.62 1.67
C ASP A 105 -2.86 21.19 0.22
N ASP A 106 -1.58 21.14 -0.17
CA ASP A 106 -1.13 20.65 -1.48
C ASP A 106 -1.52 19.18 -1.70
N TRP A 107 -1.32 18.32 -0.70
CA TRP A 107 -1.70 16.91 -0.79
C TRP A 107 -3.21 16.70 -0.82
N LEU A 108 -3.97 17.50 -0.06
CA LEU A 108 -5.43 17.48 -0.15
C LEU A 108 -5.91 17.87 -1.54
N ASP A 109 -5.30 18.88 -2.16
CA ASP A 109 -5.65 19.29 -3.51
C ASP A 109 -5.34 18.20 -4.54
N ARG A 110 -4.14 17.59 -4.47
CA ARG A 110 -3.73 16.46 -5.33
C ARG A 110 -4.68 15.28 -5.31
N VAL A 111 -5.33 15.03 -4.17
CA VAL A 111 -6.33 13.95 -4.05
C VAL A 111 -7.77 14.44 -4.15
N GLY A 112 -8.02 15.71 -4.50
CA GLY A 112 -9.35 16.28 -4.70
C GLY A 112 -10.17 16.38 -3.41
N LEU A 113 -9.52 16.73 -2.30
CA LEU A 113 -10.09 16.84 -0.94
C LEU A 113 -9.81 18.20 -0.27
N LEU A 114 -9.33 19.20 -1.01
CA LEU A 114 -9.03 20.52 -0.44
C LEU A 114 -10.24 21.15 0.27
N GLN A 115 -11.44 21.02 -0.32
CA GLN A 115 -12.68 21.54 0.27
C GLN A 115 -13.07 20.83 1.58
N THR A 116 -12.55 19.62 1.82
CA THR A 116 -12.80 18.85 3.05
C THR A 116 -11.70 19.03 4.09
N ALA A 117 -10.74 19.95 3.89
CA ALA A 117 -9.57 20.13 4.76
C ALA A 117 -9.91 20.22 6.25
N ARG A 118 -10.97 20.98 6.58
CA ARG A 118 -11.42 21.22 7.96
C ARG A 118 -12.43 20.19 8.47
N GLN A 119 -12.93 19.30 7.62
CA GLN A 119 -13.85 18.23 8.03
C GLN A 119 -13.11 17.15 8.79
N ARG A 120 -13.81 16.45 9.71
CA ARG A 120 -13.26 15.29 10.41
C ARG A 120 -13.07 14.15 9.42
N ALA A 121 -11.89 13.54 9.44
CA ALA A 121 -11.53 12.47 8.53
C ALA A 121 -12.49 11.26 8.63
N THR A 122 -13.00 10.98 9.83
CA THR A 122 -13.96 9.89 10.09
C THR A 122 -15.38 10.15 9.55
N THR A 123 -15.72 11.38 9.14
CA THR A 123 -17.04 11.71 8.59
C THR A 123 -17.06 11.71 7.06
N LEU A 124 -15.91 11.50 6.42
CA LEU A 124 -15.78 11.39 4.97
C LEU A 124 -16.46 10.12 4.45
N SER A 125 -16.84 10.11 3.17
CA SER A 125 -17.28 8.89 2.48
C SER A 125 -16.13 7.89 2.36
N GLY A 126 -16.41 6.59 2.19
CA GLY A 126 -15.38 5.55 2.09
C GLY A 126 -14.31 5.86 1.02
N GLY A 127 -14.72 6.33 -0.16
CA GLY A 127 -13.79 6.73 -1.21
C GLY A 127 -12.96 7.98 -0.87
N GLN A 128 -13.53 8.96 -0.16
CA GLN A 128 -12.78 10.11 0.34
C GLN A 128 -11.79 9.70 1.44
N GLN A 129 -12.18 8.79 2.33
CA GLN A 129 -11.28 8.23 3.34
C GLN A 129 -10.10 7.52 2.70
N GLN A 130 -10.35 6.73 1.65
CA GLN A 130 -9.34 6.01 0.90
C GLN A 130 -8.35 6.96 0.23
N ARG A 131 -8.83 8.01 -0.43
CA ARG A 131 -7.98 9.07 -1.02
C ARG A 131 -7.10 9.76 0.02
N LEU A 132 -7.65 10.04 1.21
CA LEU A 132 -6.88 10.62 2.32
C LEU A 132 -5.82 9.65 2.87
N ALA A 133 -6.11 8.35 2.93
CA ALA A 133 -5.13 7.33 3.31
C ALA A 133 -4.00 7.20 2.29
N ILE A 134 -4.31 7.24 1.00
CA ILE A 134 -3.33 7.26 -0.10
C ILE A 134 -2.43 8.50 0.02
N ALA A 135 -3.01 9.69 0.24
CA ALA A 135 -2.24 10.93 0.42
C ALA A 135 -1.25 10.83 1.60
N GLN A 136 -1.70 10.29 2.75
CA GLN A 136 -0.83 10.08 3.91
C GLN A 136 0.33 9.11 3.61
N ALA A 137 0.03 8.00 2.93
CA ALA A 137 1.04 7.00 2.58
C ALA A 137 2.06 7.50 1.55
N LEU A 138 1.65 8.33 0.59
CA LEU A 138 2.57 8.91 -0.39
C LEU A 138 3.38 10.08 0.20
N LEU A 139 2.78 10.88 1.09
CA LEU A 139 3.44 11.98 1.78
C LEU A 139 4.63 11.51 2.63
N SER A 140 4.57 10.29 3.18
CA SER A 140 5.68 9.71 3.94
C SER A 140 6.88 9.28 3.09
N GLN A 141 6.79 9.39 1.75
CA GLN A 141 7.85 9.02 0.80
C GLN A 141 8.47 7.64 1.08
N PRO A 142 7.65 6.57 1.14
CA PRO A 142 8.16 5.24 1.43
C PRO A 142 9.01 4.72 0.27
N LYS A 143 9.92 3.78 0.57
CA LYS A 143 10.60 2.96 -0.45
C LYS A 143 9.71 1.82 -0.95
N LEU A 144 8.76 1.39 -0.13
CA LEU A 144 7.77 0.38 -0.48
C LEU A 144 6.36 0.88 -0.19
N LEU A 145 5.52 0.98 -1.20
CA LEU A 145 4.10 1.26 -1.06
C LEU A 145 3.31 -0.03 -1.25
N LEU A 146 2.58 -0.42 -0.21
CA LEU A 146 1.69 -1.58 -0.19
C LEU A 146 0.24 -1.11 -0.23
N LEU A 147 -0.53 -1.56 -1.20
CA LEU A 147 -1.91 -1.14 -1.39
C LEU A 147 -2.85 -2.34 -1.35
N ASP A 148 -3.74 -2.38 -0.36
CA ASP A 148 -4.74 -3.45 -0.27
C ASP A 148 -6.07 -3.01 -0.91
N GLU A 149 -6.34 -3.50 -2.12
CA GLU A 149 -7.48 -3.12 -2.96
C GLU A 149 -7.72 -1.60 -3.02
N PRO A 150 -6.72 -0.80 -3.44
CA PRO A 150 -6.71 0.65 -3.23
C PRO A 150 -7.86 1.40 -3.92
N THR A 151 -8.43 0.84 -4.99
CA THR A 151 -9.46 1.46 -5.82
C THR A 151 -10.85 0.86 -5.62
N ALA A 152 -11.00 -0.19 -4.78
CA ALA A 152 -12.28 -0.89 -4.61
C ALA A 152 -13.40 0.00 -4.04
N SER A 153 -13.05 1.02 -3.27
CA SER A 153 -13.99 1.99 -2.69
C SER A 153 -14.05 3.33 -3.43
N LEU A 154 -13.36 3.44 -4.58
CA LEU A 154 -13.32 4.67 -5.37
C LEU A 154 -14.36 4.65 -6.49
N ASP A 155 -14.92 5.82 -6.78
CA ASP A 155 -15.73 6.02 -7.98
C ASP A 155 -14.83 5.92 -9.23
N ILE A 156 -15.40 5.41 -10.33
CA ILE A 156 -14.78 5.28 -11.65
C ILE A 156 -14.13 6.59 -12.09
N GLN A 157 -14.74 7.74 -11.76
CA GLN A 157 -14.19 9.06 -12.10
C GLN A 157 -12.91 9.42 -11.33
N GLN A 158 -12.71 8.87 -10.14
CA GLN A 158 -11.57 9.18 -9.26
C GLN A 158 -10.42 8.18 -9.37
N THR A 159 -10.71 6.97 -9.86
CA THR A 159 -9.71 5.93 -10.09
C THR A 159 -8.52 6.40 -10.94
N PRO A 160 -8.71 7.07 -12.10
CA PRO A 160 -7.59 7.52 -12.93
C PRO A 160 -6.61 8.45 -12.20
N LEU A 161 -7.12 9.34 -11.35
CA LEU A 161 -6.29 10.26 -10.56
C LEU A 161 -5.43 9.51 -9.53
N MET A 162 -5.97 8.46 -8.91
CA MET A 162 -5.18 7.68 -7.94
C MET A 162 -4.17 6.78 -8.66
N GLU A 163 -4.57 6.19 -9.80
CA GLU A 163 -3.69 5.40 -10.64
C GLU A 163 -2.50 6.22 -11.16
N SER A 164 -2.69 7.49 -11.54
CA SER A 164 -1.58 8.36 -11.96
C SER A 164 -0.60 8.63 -10.81
N LEU A 165 -1.09 8.89 -9.59
CA LEU A 165 -0.23 9.06 -8.41
C LEU A 165 0.60 7.80 -8.11
N PHE A 166 0.04 6.61 -8.29
CA PHE A 166 0.76 5.35 -8.12
C PHE A 166 1.84 5.16 -9.20
N GLN A 167 1.55 5.52 -10.44
CA GLN A 167 2.53 5.49 -11.52
C GLN A 167 3.67 6.47 -11.25
N ASP A 168 3.36 7.70 -10.85
CA ASP A 168 4.35 8.71 -10.51
C ASP A 168 5.25 8.23 -9.36
N PHE A 169 4.66 7.64 -8.32
CA PHE A 169 5.41 7.03 -7.23
C PHE A 169 6.35 5.91 -7.71
N SER A 170 5.87 5.01 -8.57
CA SER A 170 6.67 3.87 -9.08
C SER A 170 7.87 4.29 -9.95
N ARG A 171 7.85 5.51 -10.47
CA ARG A 171 8.94 6.11 -11.26
C ARG A 171 9.92 6.90 -10.39
N GLN A 172 9.57 7.19 -9.14
CA GLN A 172 10.44 7.93 -8.24
C GLN A 172 11.64 7.08 -7.80
N THR A 173 12.74 7.77 -7.55
CA THR A 173 13.95 7.20 -6.97
C THR A 173 14.20 7.91 -5.64
N ALA A 174 14.35 7.14 -4.57
CA ALA A 174 14.67 7.62 -3.23
C ALA A 174 16.01 7.01 -2.79
N ASP A 175 16.97 7.86 -2.42
CA ASP A 175 18.34 7.45 -2.04
C ASP A 175 19.06 6.62 -3.12
N GLY A 176 18.84 6.92 -4.41
CA GLY A 176 19.43 6.16 -5.52
C GLY A 176 18.79 4.80 -5.78
N GLU A 177 17.73 4.44 -5.05
CA GLU A 177 16.95 3.22 -5.28
C GLU A 177 15.55 3.54 -5.81
N GLN A 178 15.07 2.78 -6.78
CA GLN A 178 13.71 2.93 -7.29
C GLN A 178 12.68 2.54 -6.22
N SER A 179 11.62 3.33 -6.09
CA SER A 179 10.49 3.02 -5.22
C SER A 179 9.74 1.79 -5.74
N SER A 180 9.35 0.89 -4.84
CA SER A 180 8.61 -0.33 -5.17
C SER A 180 7.13 -0.19 -4.80
N LEU A 181 6.25 -0.58 -5.73
CA LEU A 181 4.80 -0.56 -5.54
C LEU A 181 4.27 -1.99 -5.62
N ILE A 182 3.54 -2.41 -4.59
CA ILE A 182 2.80 -3.67 -4.57
C ILE A 182 1.35 -3.38 -4.26
N PHE A 183 0.44 -3.91 -5.06
CA PHE A 183 -0.98 -3.75 -4.81
C PHE A 183 -1.75 -5.05 -4.99
N THR A 184 -2.83 -5.21 -4.25
CA THR A 184 -3.79 -6.30 -4.45
C THR A 184 -4.94 -5.78 -5.29
N SER A 185 -5.43 -6.61 -6.21
CA SER A 185 -6.59 -6.27 -7.03
C SER A 185 -7.30 -7.52 -7.53
N HIS A 186 -8.61 -7.41 -7.66
CA HIS A 186 -9.44 -8.36 -8.41
C HIS A 186 -9.88 -7.77 -9.77
N ASP A 187 -9.56 -6.50 -10.06
CA ASP A 187 -9.85 -5.84 -11.32
C ASP A 187 -8.71 -6.06 -12.33
N HIS A 188 -8.94 -6.96 -13.29
CA HIS A 188 -8.00 -7.24 -14.36
C HIS A 188 -7.65 -6.01 -15.22
N SER A 189 -8.54 -5.04 -15.33
CA SER A 189 -8.29 -3.82 -16.10
C SER A 189 -7.24 -2.94 -15.40
N GLN A 190 -7.33 -2.79 -14.07
CA GLN A 190 -6.33 -2.11 -13.26
C GLN A 190 -4.98 -2.81 -13.33
N VAL A 191 -4.97 -4.15 -13.19
CA VAL A 191 -3.74 -4.95 -13.28
C VAL A 191 -3.06 -4.71 -14.64
N ARG A 192 -3.81 -4.73 -15.74
CA ARG A 192 -3.26 -4.47 -17.08
C ARG A 192 -2.71 -3.04 -17.25
N ARG A 193 -3.30 -2.04 -16.59
CA ARG A 193 -2.86 -0.64 -16.70
C ARG A 193 -1.62 -0.34 -15.86
N LEU A 194 -1.51 -0.95 -14.68
CA LEU A 194 -0.50 -0.59 -13.68
C LEU A 194 0.62 -1.62 -13.55
N ALA A 195 0.27 -2.90 -13.53
CA ALA A 195 1.20 -3.95 -13.15
C ALA A 195 2.19 -4.26 -14.27
N ARG A 196 3.38 -4.66 -13.86
CA ARG A 196 4.50 -5.12 -14.69
C ARG A 196 5.03 -6.48 -14.24
N ARG A 197 4.59 -6.92 -13.07
CA ARG A 197 4.73 -8.27 -12.54
C ARG A 197 3.40 -8.66 -11.93
N GLU A 198 2.99 -9.89 -12.13
CA GLU A 198 1.78 -10.47 -11.56
C GLU A 198 2.15 -11.70 -10.72
N ILE A 199 1.78 -11.67 -9.44
CA ILE A 199 1.88 -12.79 -8.52
C ILE A 199 0.46 -13.29 -8.25
N ARG A 200 0.19 -14.54 -8.61
CA ARG A 200 -1.10 -15.19 -8.33
C ARG A 200 -1.01 -16.01 -7.07
N LEU A 201 -1.90 -15.70 -6.13
CA LEU A 201 -2.04 -16.38 -4.85
C LEU A 201 -3.34 -17.18 -4.82
N ALA A 202 -3.28 -18.45 -4.41
CA ALA A 202 -4.46 -19.27 -4.16
C ALA A 202 -4.21 -20.20 -2.97
N GLN A 203 -5.22 -20.33 -2.09
CA GLN A 203 -5.15 -21.19 -0.92
C GLN A 203 -3.88 -20.99 -0.08
N GLY A 204 -3.46 -19.72 0.08
CA GLY A 204 -2.29 -19.38 0.86
C GLY A 204 -0.94 -19.57 0.16
N ARG A 205 -0.91 -20.05 -1.09
CA ARG A 205 0.31 -20.38 -1.84
C ARG A 205 0.46 -19.53 -3.10
N ILE A 206 1.70 -19.31 -3.51
CA ILE A 206 2.02 -18.69 -4.81
C ILE A 206 1.85 -19.76 -5.89
N VAL A 207 0.93 -19.51 -6.81
CA VAL A 207 0.62 -20.44 -7.91
C VAL A 207 1.32 -20.02 -9.20
N SER A 208 1.61 -18.72 -9.34
CA SER A 208 2.30 -18.17 -10.50
C SER A 208 2.96 -16.85 -10.12
N ASP A 209 4.12 -16.60 -10.71
CA ASP A 209 4.86 -15.35 -10.61
C ASP A 209 5.46 -15.06 -11.99
N ARG A 210 5.04 -13.97 -12.62
CA ARG A 210 5.40 -13.65 -14.01
C ARG A 210 5.55 -12.15 -14.24
N LEU A 211 6.48 -11.79 -15.12
CA LEU A 211 6.58 -10.44 -15.68
C LEU A 211 5.53 -10.26 -16.80
N LEU A 212 5.03 -9.04 -16.95
CA LEU A 212 3.98 -8.64 -17.91
C LEU A 212 4.54 -7.79 -19.05
#